data_AF-A0A0C9TEP3-F1
#
_entry.id   AF-A0A0C9TEP3-F1
#
_cell.length_a   1.000
_cell.length_b   1.000
_cell.length_c   1.000
_cell.angle_alpha   90.00
_cell.angle_beta   90.00
_cell.angle_gamma   90.00
#
_symmetry.space_group_name_H-M   'P 1'
#
loop_
_entity.id
_entity.type
_entity.pdbx_description
1 polymer ?
#
loop_
_entity_poly.entity_id
_entity_poly.type
_entity_poly.pdbx_seq_one_letter_code
_entity_poly.pdbx_strand_id
1 'polypeptide(L)'
;NITLFGETGVGKSSVINLIAGRKVAEVSSDVNGCTMSSTRHTFHVDGRNFNIWDTVGLEEPEQGVNGYLDAIEKALGLIQQLSTQGGVDLLLLCTRGNRVTATTQSNYRLFYEVLCGSKVPIALVITHLERETVMEKWWIRNVKSMEKYGIKSAGHACVTAIP
;
A
#
# COMPACT_ATOMS: atom_id res chain seq x y z
N ASN A 1 6.95 12.55 1.24
CA ASN A 1 7.08 11.08 1.36
C ASN A 1 5.71 10.43 1.36
N ILE A 2 5.49 9.48 0.45
CA ILE A 2 4.28 8.65 0.35
C ILE A 2 4.67 7.23 0.76
N THR A 3 3.92 6.61 1.65
CA THR A 3 4.16 5.22 2.06
C THR A 3 3.14 4.31 1.39
N LEU A 4 3.61 3.41 0.54
CA LEU A 4 2.78 2.42 -0.16
C LEU A 4 2.84 1.08 0.58
N PHE A 5 1.69 0.63 1.09
CA PHE A 5 1.60 -0.57 1.92
C PHE A 5 0.33 -1.39 1.59
N GLY A 6 0.29 -2.63 2.07
CA GLY A 6 -0.76 -3.61 1.78
C GLY A 6 -0.22 -5.03 1.81
N GLU A 7 -1.12 -6.01 1.69
CA GLU A 7 -0.76 -7.45 1.70
C GLU A 7 0.25 -7.81 0.59
N THR A 8 0.89 -8.97 0.69
CA THR A 8 1.75 -9.48 -0.38
C THR A 8 0.89 -9.80 -1.62
N GLY A 9 1.49 -9.63 -2.80
CA GLY A 9 0.81 -9.93 -4.06
C GLY A 9 -0.36 -9.00 -4.43
N VAL A 10 -0.71 -7.98 -3.62
CA VAL A 10 -1.77 -7.00 -3.99
C VAL A 10 -1.37 -6.08 -5.15
N GLY A 11 -0.12 -6.13 -5.61
CA GLY A 11 0.35 -5.37 -6.77
C GLY A 11 1.00 -4.02 -6.43
N LYS A 12 1.57 -3.85 -5.23
CA LYS A 12 2.29 -2.62 -4.84
C LYS A 12 3.39 -2.23 -5.84
N SER A 13 4.30 -3.16 -6.14
CA SER A 13 5.39 -2.92 -7.09
C SER A 13 4.89 -2.73 -8.54
N SER A 14 3.76 -3.35 -8.91
CA SER A 14 3.08 -3.06 -10.18
C SER A 14 2.51 -1.64 -10.23
N VAL A 15 1.96 -1.12 -9.12
CA VAL A 15 1.53 0.28 -8.99
C VAL A 15 2.70 1.24 -9.11
N ILE A 16 3.87 0.91 -8.52
CA ILE A 16 5.10 1.69 -8.70
C ILE A 16 5.50 1.77 -10.17
N ASN A 17 5.51 0.62 -10.87
CA ASN A 17 5.83 0.57 -12.30
C ASN A 17 4.82 1.34 -13.15
N LEU A 18 3.54 1.26 -12.81
CA LEU A 18 2.46 2.01 -13.47
C LEU A 18 2.68 3.52 -13.33
N ILE A 19 2.97 4.00 -12.11
CA ILE A 19 3.28 5.41 -11.84
C ILE A 19 4.55 5.84 -12.59
N ALA A 20 5.55 4.95 -12.70
CA ALA A 20 6.80 5.22 -13.40
C ALA A 20 6.66 5.25 -14.93
N GLY A 21 5.62 4.62 -15.49
CA GLY A 21 5.50 4.35 -16.92
C GLY A 21 6.58 3.41 -17.48
N ARG A 22 7.36 2.75 -16.60
CA ARG A 22 8.46 1.82 -16.94
C ARG A 22 8.75 0.90 -15.75
N LYS A 23 9.45 -0.20 -16.01
CA LYS A 23 9.85 -1.14 -14.95
C LYS A 23 11.00 -0.58 -14.10
N VAL A 24 10.69 -0.20 -12.85
CA VAL A 24 11.65 0.29 -11.84
C VAL A 24 11.59 -0.49 -10.52
N ALA A 25 10.51 -1.25 -10.29
CA ALA A 25 10.34 -2.13 -9.15
C ALA A 25 10.24 -3.58 -9.62
N GLU A 26 10.85 -4.48 -8.86
CA GLU A 26 10.75 -5.92 -9.10
C GLU A 26 9.37 -6.42 -8.69
N VAL A 27 8.72 -7.16 -9.60
CA VAL A 27 7.44 -7.81 -9.34
C VAL A 27 7.75 -9.29 -9.17
N SER A 28 7.92 -9.75 -7.94
CA SER A 28 8.01 -11.18 -7.62
C SER A 28 6.70 -11.67 -7.00
N SER A 29 6.29 -12.89 -7.35
CA SER A 29 5.28 -13.65 -6.63
C SER A 29 5.84 -14.27 -5.34
N ASP A 30 7.16 -14.37 -5.25
CA ASP A 30 7.85 -15.17 -4.24
C ASP A 30 8.36 -14.28 -3.09
N VAL A 31 8.08 -14.72 -1.87
CA VAL A 31 8.47 -14.09 -0.58
C VAL A 31 9.97 -14.27 -0.28
N ASN A 32 10.79 -14.55 -1.29
CA ASN A 32 12.22 -14.77 -1.10
C ASN A 32 12.99 -13.44 -1.13
N GLY A 33 13.09 -12.84 0.06
CA GLY A 33 14.28 -12.11 0.49
C GLY A 33 14.59 -10.82 -0.25
N CYS A 34 13.88 -9.74 0.09
CA CYS A 34 14.47 -8.40 0.01
C CYS A 34 14.85 -7.96 1.43
N THR A 35 16.14 -7.83 1.68
CA THR A 35 16.75 -7.46 2.96
C THR A 35 16.45 -6.00 3.37
N MET A 36 15.83 -5.21 2.48
CA MET A 36 15.34 -3.87 2.77
C MET A 36 13.85 -3.91 3.09
N SER A 37 13.47 -3.36 4.25
CA SER A 37 12.08 -3.24 4.72
C SER A 37 11.19 -2.40 3.81
N SER A 38 11.81 -1.53 3.01
CA SER A 38 11.16 -0.72 1.99
C SER A 38 12.16 -0.23 0.93
N THR A 39 11.67 0.03 -0.28
CA THR A 39 12.44 0.61 -1.38
C THR A 39 11.90 1.99 -1.71
N ARG A 40 12.79 2.99 -1.80
CA ARG A 40 12.41 4.35 -2.18
C ARG A 40 12.47 4.52 -3.70
N HIS A 41 11.36 4.99 -4.28
CA HIS A 41 11.25 5.39 -5.67
C HIS A 41 10.95 6.90 -5.73
N THR A 42 11.79 7.65 -6.45
CA THR A 42 11.61 9.10 -6.63
C THR A 42 10.95 9.39 -7.97
N PHE A 43 9.88 10.18 -7.94
CA PHE A 43 9.12 10.61 -9.10
C PHE A 43 9.13 12.13 -9.20
N HIS A 44 9.09 12.65 -10.43
CA HIS A 44 9.00 14.07 -10.71
C HIS A 44 7.67 14.35 -11.40
N VAL A 45 6.76 15.06 -10.73
CA VAL A 45 5.42 15.39 -11.23
C VAL A 45 5.21 16.89 -11.02
N ASP A 46 4.82 17.60 -12.06
CA ASP A 46 4.53 19.05 -12.03
C ASP A 46 5.60 19.90 -11.32
N GLY A 47 6.88 19.61 -11.59
CA GLY A 47 8.01 20.34 -11.00
C GLY A 47 8.32 19.97 -9.55
N ARG A 48 7.64 18.98 -8.96
CA ARG A 48 7.83 18.53 -7.57
C ARG A 48 8.37 17.10 -7.52
N ASN A 49 9.23 16.85 -6.54
CA ASN A 49 9.74 15.51 -6.25
C ASN A 49 8.83 14.80 -5.24
N PHE A 50 8.38 13.60 -5.58
CA PHE A 50 7.63 12.71 -4.70
C PHE A 50 8.45 11.45 -4.46
N ASN A 51 8.68 11.11 -3.20
CA ASN A 51 9.28 9.83 -2.83
C ASN A 51 8.15 8.87 -2.44
N ILE A 52 7.99 7.76 -3.17
CA ILE A 52 7.13 6.64 -2.76
C ILE A 52 8.01 5.56 -2.15
N TRP A 53 7.68 5.14 -0.94
CA TRP A 53 8.33 4.05 -0.22
C TRP A 53 7.48 2.79 -0.37
N ASP A 54 7.92 1.88 -1.23
CA ASP A 54 7.30 0.56 -1.45
C ASP A 54 7.71 -0.35 -0.30
N THR A 55 6.74 -0.78 0.53
CA THR A 55 7.03 -1.66 1.67
C THR A 55 6.95 -3.13 1.28
N VAL A 56 7.61 -3.98 2.06
CA VAL A 56 7.32 -5.42 2.03
C VAL A 56 5.82 -5.64 2.35
N GLY A 57 5.23 -6.68 1.75
CA GLY A 57 3.85 -7.06 2.05
C GLY A 57 3.66 -7.40 3.52
N LEU A 58 2.56 -6.93 4.09
CA LEU A 58 2.17 -7.23 5.46
C LEU A 58 1.07 -8.29 5.40
N GLU A 59 1.44 -9.53 5.67
CA GLU A 59 0.52 -10.67 5.74
C GLU A 59 0.63 -11.35 7.10
N GLU A 60 -0.43 -12.05 7.49
CA GLU A 60 -0.31 -13.10 8.50
C GLU A 60 0.51 -14.24 7.87
N PRO A 61 1.70 -14.56 8.37
CA PRO A 61 2.53 -15.59 7.76
C PRO A 61 1.88 -16.97 7.94
N GLU A 62 1.99 -17.83 6.92
CA GLU A 62 1.82 -19.27 7.08
C GLU A 62 2.78 -19.85 8.15
N GLN A 63 3.85 -19.11 8.48
CA GLN A 63 4.90 -19.44 9.45
C GLN A 63 4.60 -19.04 10.91
N GLY A 64 3.39 -18.58 11.22
CA GLY A 64 2.97 -18.24 12.60
C GLY A 64 3.32 -16.81 13.04
N VAL A 65 3.14 -16.52 14.34
CA VAL A 65 3.18 -15.16 14.94
C VAL A 65 4.46 -14.36 14.62
N ASN A 66 5.60 -15.03 14.46
CA ASN A 66 6.90 -14.37 14.33
C ASN A 66 7.04 -13.51 13.06
N GLY A 67 6.56 -13.98 11.91
CA GLY A 67 6.71 -13.21 10.66
C GLY A 67 5.82 -11.95 10.62
N TYR A 68 4.72 -11.92 11.38
CA TYR A 68 3.88 -10.72 11.50
C TYR A 68 4.56 -9.66 12.36
N LEU A 69 5.26 -10.07 13.43
CA LEU A 69 6.05 -9.17 14.26
C LEU A 69 7.19 -8.53 13.47
N ASP A 70 7.95 -9.29 12.69
CA ASP A 70 9.02 -8.76 11.82
C ASP A 70 8.47 -7.70 10.85
N ALA A 71 7.28 -7.94 10.30
CA ALA A 71 6.63 -7.03 9.38
C ALA A 71 6.21 -5.71 10.06
N ILE A 72 5.71 -5.80 11.30
CA ILE A 72 5.40 -4.63 12.14
C ILE A 72 6.67 -3.86 12.51
N GLU A 73 7.74 -4.53 12.94
CA GLU A 73 9.01 -3.88 13.30
C GLU A 73 9.58 -3.10 12.11
N LYS A 74 9.54 -3.71 10.92
CA LYS A 74 9.93 -3.05 9.67
C LYS A 74 9.07 -1.83 9.33
N ALA A 75 7.76 -1.93 9.51
CA ALA A 75 6.84 -0.81 9.32
C ALA A 75 7.12 0.35 10.31
N LEU A 76 7.30 0.02 11.59
CA LEU A 76 7.66 1.00 12.62
C LEU A 76 8.99 1.69 12.29
N GLY A 77 10.01 0.92 11.92
CA GLY A 77 11.33 1.44 11.55
C GLY A 77 11.25 2.41 10.37
N LEU A 78 10.45 2.11 9.34
CA LEU A 78 10.22 3.03 8.22
C LEU A 78 9.58 4.34 8.70
N ILE A 79 8.49 4.28 9.47
CA ILE A 79 7.78 5.48 9.92
C ILE A 79 8.69 6.34 10.82
N GLN A 80 9.48 5.72 11.71
CA GLN A 80 10.47 6.42 12.53
C GLN A 80 11.55 7.08 11.67
N GLN A 81 12.10 6.37 10.67
CA GLN A 81 13.06 6.94 9.74
C GLN A 81 12.48 8.17 9.03
N LEU A 82 11.27 8.06 8.49
CA LEU A 82 10.61 9.16 7.78
C LEU A 82 10.28 10.34 8.69
N SER A 83 10.00 10.10 9.98
CA SER A 83 9.75 11.19 10.94
C SER A 83 10.94 12.16 11.06
N THR A 84 12.17 11.68 10.85
CA THR A 84 13.38 12.51 10.84
C THR A 84 13.62 13.25 9.51
N GLN A 85 12.83 12.93 8.48
CA GLN A 85 12.98 13.43 7.10
C GLN A 85 11.72 14.17 6.61
N GLY A 86 11.03 14.85 7.53
CA GLY A 86 9.82 15.63 7.24
C GLY A 86 8.51 14.85 7.39
N GLY A 87 8.56 13.56 7.75
CA GLY A 87 7.38 12.74 8.01
C GLY A 87 6.79 12.07 6.78
N VAL A 88 5.60 11.49 6.97
CA VAL A 88 4.78 10.90 5.91
C VAL A 88 3.69 11.91 5.53
N ASP A 89 3.60 12.25 4.25
CA ASP A 89 2.61 13.19 3.72
C ASP A 89 1.32 12.50 3.29
N LEU A 90 1.41 11.23 2.87
CA LEU A 90 0.29 10.42 2.39
C LEU A 90 0.55 8.95 2.65
N LEU A 91 -0.47 8.27 3.17
CA LEU A 91 -0.56 6.82 3.22
C LEU A 91 -1.29 6.33 1.97
N LEU A 92 -0.71 5.35 1.26
CA LEU A 92 -1.31 4.75 0.07
C LEU A 92 -1.52 3.26 0.32
N LEU A 93 -2.75 2.88 0.69
CA LEU A 93 -3.12 1.49 0.94
C LEU A 93 -3.51 0.81 -0.38
N CYS A 94 -2.74 -0.18 -0.78
CA CYS A 94 -2.98 -1.01 -1.96
C CYS A 94 -3.75 -2.28 -1.58
N THR A 95 -4.86 -2.55 -2.27
CA THR A 95 -5.68 -3.74 -2.05
C THR A 95 -6.25 -4.27 -3.36
N ARG A 96 -6.62 -5.55 -3.39
CA ARG A 96 -7.23 -6.20 -4.56
C ARG A 96 -8.73 -5.94 -4.56
N GLY A 97 -9.30 -5.62 -5.72
CA GLY A 97 -10.75 -5.40 -5.85
C GLY A 97 -11.61 -6.61 -5.53
N ASN A 98 -11.08 -7.82 -5.56
CA ASN A 98 -11.87 -9.02 -5.27
C ASN A 98 -12.04 -9.31 -3.77
N ARG A 99 -11.31 -8.64 -2.87
CA ARG A 99 -11.33 -8.94 -1.43
C ARG A 99 -11.00 -7.74 -0.54
N VAL A 100 -11.81 -7.52 0.48
CA VAL A 100 -11.40 -6.77 1.68
C VAL A 100 -11.23 -7.81 2.79
N THR A 101 -10.00 -8.05 3.22
CA THR A 101 -9.69 -9.10 4.21
C THR A 101 -9.60 -8.51 5.63
N ALA A 102 -9.55 -9.39 6.64
CA ALA A 102 -9.20 -8.97 7.99
C ALA A 102 -7.78 -8.37 8.04
N THR A 103 -6.84 -8.92 7.26
CA THR A 103 -5.47 -8.41 7.12
C THR A 103 -5.44 -7.00 6.52
N THR A 104 -6.28 -6.70 5.53
CA THR A 104 -6.44 -5.34 4.99
C THR A 104 -6.84 -4.36 6.11
N GLN A 105 -7.79 -4.75 6.97
CA GLN A 105 -8.23 -3.93 8.11
C GLN A 105 -7.13 -3.77 9.16
N SER A 106 -6.43 -4.85 9.52
CA SER A 106 -5.30 -4.81 10.46
C SER A 106 -4.18 -3.89 9.96
N ASN A 107 -3.83 -3.99 8.67
CA ASN A 107 -2.83 -3.13 8.03
C ASN A 107 -3.27 -1.66 8.01
N TYR A 108 -4.54 -1.41 7.70
CA TYR A 108 -5.12 -0.06 7.79
C TYR A 108 -4.96 0.52 9.20
N ARG A 109 -5.41 -0.21 10.24
CA ARG A 109 -5.32 0.25 11.64
C ARG A 109 -3.88 0.48 12.06
N LEU A 110 -2.97 -0.44 11.73
CA LEU A 110 -1.56 -0.31 12.04
C LEU A 110 -0.98 0.98 11.46
N PHE A 111 -1.11 1.22 10.16
CA PHE A 111 -0.46 2.37 9.53
C PHE A 111 -1.17 3.68 9.85
N TYR A 112 -2.49 3.72 9.67
CA TYR A 112 -3.26 4.93 9.80
C TYR A 112 -3.45 5.33 11.26
N GLU A 113 -3.93 4.42 12.11
CA GLU A 113 -4.32 4.74 13.48
C GLU A 113 -3.14 4.68 14.45
N VAL A 114 -2.36 3.59 14.40
CA VAL A 114 -1.30 3.33 15.38
C VAL A 114 -0.02 4.08 15.03
N LEU A 115 0.54 3.87 13.85
CA LEU A 115 1.85 4.43 13.47
C LEU A 115 1.78 5.92 13.12
N CYS A 116 0.71 6.35 12.45
CA CYS A 116 0.54 7.75 12.02
C CYS A 116 -0.49 8.55 12.85
N GLY A 117 -1.06 7.96 13.90
CA GLY A 117 -1.93 8.67 14.84
C GLY A 117 -3.19 9.28 14.23
N SER A 118 -3.70 8.74 13.12
CA SER A 118 -4.82 9.26 12.31
C SER A 118 -4.63 10.68 11.76
N LYS A 119 -3.39 11.16 11.64
CA LYS A 119 -3.08 12.54 11.20
C LYS A 119 -2.70 12.65 9.72
N VAL A 120 -2.21 11.57 9.14
CA VAL A 120 -1.76 11.53 7.74
C VAL A 120 -2.93 11.09 6.86
N PRO A 121 -3.26 11.82 5.77
CA PRO A 121 -4.32 11.40 4.87
C PRO A 121 -3.99 10.01 4.29
N ILE A 122 -5.02 9.19 4.10
CA ILE A 122 -4.90 7.86 3.51
C ILE A 122 -5.71 7.79 2.22
N ALA A 123 -5.12 7.30 1.14
CA ALA A 123 -5.79 7.02 -0.11
C ALA A 123 -5.70 5.52 -0.44
N LEU A 124 -6.64 5.04 -1.25
CA LEU A 124 -6.72 3.64 -1.64
C LEU A 124 -6.32 3.43 -3.11
N VAL A 125 -5.53 2.40 -3.38
CA VAL A 125 -5.30 1.91 -4.75
C VAL A 125 -5.90 0.52 -4.86
N ILE A 126 -6.88 0.39 -5.74
CA ILE A 126 -7.61 -0.84 -5.96
C ILE A 126 -7.08 -1.47 -7.25
N THR A 127 -6.39 -2.59 -7.10
CA THR A 127 -5.80 -3.35 -8.20
C THR A 127 -6.65 -4.56 -8.56
N HIS A 128 -6.21 -5.34 -9.54
CA HIS A 128 -6.89 -6.57 -10.00
C HIS A 128 -8.30 -6.31 -10.55
N LEU A 129 -8.47 -5.19 -11.26
CA LEU A 129 -9.74 -4.76 -11.87
C LEU A 129 -9.79 -5.04 -13.38
N GLU A 130 -8.92 -5.89 -13.92
CA GLU A 130 -8.86 -6.23 -15.34
C GLU A 130 -10.15 -6.86 -15.91
N ARG A 131 -11.01 -7.38 -15.04
CA ARG A 131 -12.32 -7.93 -15.41
C ARG A 131 -13.44 -6.88 -15.37
N GLU A 132 -13.17 -5.67 -14.91
CA GLU A 132 -14.13 -4.57 -14.89
C GLU A 132 -14.18 -3.87 -16.24
N THR A 133 -15.37 -3.75 -16.82
CA THR A 133 -15.56 -2.95 -18.05
C THR A 133 -15.30 -1.45 -17.82
N VAL A 134 -15.62 -0.97 -16.62
CA VAL A 134 -15.31 0.38 -16.15
C VAL A 134 -14.82 0.25 -14.72
N MET A 135 -13.50 0.36 -14.51
CA MET A 135 -12.85 0.13 -13.21
C MET A 135 -13.48 0.95 -12.08
N GLU A 136 -13.84 2.21 -12.34
CA GLU A 136 -14.43 3.11 -11.35
C GLU A 136 -15.79 2.64 -10.82
N LYS A 137 -16.53 1.82 -11.58
CA LYS A 137 -17.78 1.23 -11.08
C LYS A 137 -17.53 0.27 -9.91
N TRP A 138 -16.33 -0.30 -9.80
CA TRP A 138 -15.96 -1.10 -8.64
C TRP A 138 -16.05 -0.29 -7.36
N TRP A 139 -15.46 0.92 -7.35
CA TRP A 139 -15.47 1.79 -6.18
C TRP A 139 -16.89 2.14 -5.74
N ILE A 140 -17.73 2.58 -6.68
CA ILE A 140 -19.12 2.96 -6.42
C ILE A 140 -19.90 1.83 -5.72
N ARG A 141 -19.65 0.57 -6.11
CA ARG A 141 -20.32 -0.60 -5.50
C ARG A 141 -19.76 -0.98 -4.13
N ASN A 142 -18.48 -0.72 -3.87
CA ASN A 142 -17.77 -1.28 -2.72
C ASN A 142 -17.43 -0.28 -1.61
N VAL A 143 -17.43 1.03 -1.88
CA VAL A 143 -17.03 2.07 -0.90
C VAL A 143 -17.79 1.95 0.42
N LYS A 144 -19.11 1.77 0.38
CA LYS A 144 -19.94 1.61 1.58
C LYS A 144 -19.56 0.37 2.41
N SER A 145 -19.04 -0.67 1.77
CA SER A 145 -18.55 -1.87 2.47
C SER A 145 -17.23 -1.56 3.18
N MET A 146 -16.31 -0.86 2.50
CA MET A 146 -15.03 -0.44 3.09
C MET A 146 -15.25 0.46 4.31
N GLU A 147 -16.16 1.42 4.21
CA GLU A 147 -16.54 2.30 5.33
C GLU A 147 -17.12 1.51 6.52
N LYS A 148 -17.93 0.48 6.28
CA LYS A 148 -18.45 -0.41 7.33
C LYS A 148 -17.34 -1.18 8.06
N TYR A 149 -16.24 -1.48 7.38
CA TYR A 149 -15.04 -2.07 7.98
C TYR A 149 -14.12 -1.04 8.67
N GLY A 150 -14.55 0.22 8.74
CA GLY A 150 -13.78 1.31 9.35
C GLY A 150 -12.67 1.87 8.47
N ILE A 151 -12.57 1.43 7.21
CA ILE A 151 -11.57 1.92 6.26
C ILE A 151 -12.08 3.23 5.66
N LYS A 152 -11.42 4.33 6.00
CA LYS A 152 -11.68 5.65 5.41
C LYS A 152 -10.69 5.92 4.28
N SER A 153 -11.06 6.83 3.40
CA SER A 153 -10.18 7.28 2.32
C SER A 153 -10.37 8.75 2.01
N ALA A 154 -9.27 9.47 1.83
CA ALA A 154 -9.21 10.84 1.31
C ALA A 154 -9.31 10.88 -0.23
N GLY A 155 -9.09 9.74 -0.89
CA GLY A 155 -9.21 9.57 -2.33
C GLY A 155 -8.93 8.13 -2.74
N HIS A 156 -9.16 7.78 -4.00
CA HIS A 156 -8.93 6.42 -4.48
C HIS A 156 -8.51 6.40 -5.95
N ALA A 157 -7.92 5.29 -6.36
CA ALA A 157 -7.62 4.98 -7.75
C ALA A 157 -7.97 3.52 -8.06
N CYS A 158 -8.77 3.30 -9.09
CA CYS A 158 -9.12 1.97 -9.60
C CYS A 158 -8.25 1.67 -10.83
N VAL A 159 -7.36 0.67 -10.74
CA VAL A 159 -6.33 0.42 -11.75
C VAL A 159 -6.25 -1.06 -12.18
N THR A 160 -5.86 -1.27 -13.44
CA THR A 160 -5.31 -2.56 -13.90
C THR A 160 -3.80 -2.51 -13.71
N ALA A 161 -3.29 -3.23 -12.72
CA ALA A 161 -1.85 -3.33 -12.46
C ALA A 161 -1.27 -4.61 -13.08
N ILE A 162 -1.69 -4.93 -14.31
CA ILE A 162 -1.05 -5.98 -15.12
C ILE A 162 0.29 -5.41 -15.61
N PRO A 163 1.40 -6.15 -15.47
CA PRO A 163 2.70 -5.73 -15.98
C PRO A 163 2.71 -5.48 -17.50
#